data_AF-A0A2V8JK68-F1
#
_entry.id   AF-A0A2V8JK68-F1
#
_cell.length_a   1.000
_cell.length_b   1.000
_cell.length_c   1.000
_cell.angle_alpha   90.00
_cell.angle_beta   90.00
_cell.angle_gamma   90.00
#
_symmetry.space_group_name_H-M   'P 1'
#
loop_
_entity.id
_entity.type
_entity.pdbx_description
1 polymer ?
#
loop_
_entity_poly.entity_id
_entity_poly.type
_entity_poly.pdbx_seq_one_letter_code
_entity_poly.pdbx_strand_id
1 'polypeptide(L)'
;MSSRYGIIMFALAAILLAVHAQGAQQQPQPPARAGTEDGVAIFQTRCFACHGNPNTPQKPDPFAIRLFTPEAIYASLATKMPKAHEQLGLTDDQKRVTAEFMGGRTIGSSPAGDAKNMPKIPRLKLKWAFGYPTGVTAHGQPTVASGRVFVSTDIGYLYSLDAKTGCVYWSYETKTLARNSVSVGPIKGHGATKYAVYVGDAKAYVHAVDAQSGAPLWKTRVEEHWIARITGSPKLYDGRLYVSVSSSEEFRGGTLDYPCCSSRGSVVALDANTGKQIWKTYVIPETPKQRGKNSKGIPLFAPAGGSVWNSPTVDPVRKAVYVGTGDAETEPAANTSDAIMALDMNTGKILWVQQAEVGDAFMGGCNPKTENCPEKQGPDLDIGNSPILKTMAGGKRLLLAGTKDGYVLAVDPDREGTVVWKKKISENRGRLDGIVWGGAADDQKGYYGFNAGGMAAIQLATGDRAWFNPIVTGGARVSHAAAPSVVPGVVFLGGSDGKLHALAILDGHQLWEFDTDQEFTTVNKVPAKGGSISAAGPVVAGGMVFVGSGYYVTSSSKPGNVLLAFGVE
;
A
#
# COMPACT_ATOMS: atom_id res chain seq x y z
N MET A 1 72.71 8.19 37.71
CA MET A 1 72.40 8.59 39.11
C MET A 1 71.24 7.74 39.60
N SER A 2 71.48 6.96 40.66
CA SER A 2 70.52 6.36 41.62
C SER A 2 69.33 5.52 41.08
N SER A 3 69.33 4.18 41.08
CA SER A 3 69.26 3.22 42.22
C SER A 3 67.81 2.91 42.68
N ARG A 4 67.32 1.67 42.91
CA ARG A 4 67.87 0.30 42.91
C ARG A 4 66.73 -0.74 43.18
N TYR A 5 67.07 -2.02 42.96
CA TYR A 5 66.54 -3.28 43.57
C TYR A 5 65.17 -3.81 43.10
N GLY A 6 64.94 -5.10 42.81
CA GLY A 6 65.77 -6.29 42.90
C GLY A 6 64.94 -7.53 43.30
N ILE A 7 65.06 -8.60 42.50
CA ILE A 7 65.02 -10.05 42.84
C ILE A 7 63.65 -10.68 43.26
N ILE A 8 63.22 -11.74 42.57
CA ILE A 8 63.12 -13.16 43.04
C ILE A 8 62.24 -13.98 42.09
N MET A 9 62.71 -15.21 41.86
CA MET A 9 62.26 -16.24 40.93
C MET A 9 61.50 -17.36 41.69
N PHE A 10 60.69 -18.12 40.93
CA PHE A 10 60.20 -19.49 41.14
C PHE A 10 58.84 -19.81 41.81
N ALA A 11 58.08 -20.59 41.02
CA ALA A 11 57.38 -21.86 41.35
C ALA A 11 55.84 -21.91 41.50
N LEU A 12 55.27 -22.70 40.58
CA LEU A 12 54.02 -23.47 40.53
C LEU A 12 53.13 -23.58 41.79
N ALA A 13 51.82 -23.42 41.56
CA ALA A 13 50.79 -24.38 41.99
C ALA A 13 49.51 -24.20 41.17
N ALA A 14 49.09 -25.25 40.46
CA ALA A 14 47.78 -25.35 39.81
C ALA A 14 46.72 -25.74 40.84
N ILE A 15 45.63 -24.98 40.91
CA ILE A 15 44.43 -25.33 41.69
C ILE A 15 43.27 -25.49 40.71
N LEU A 16 42.80 -26.73 40.58
CA LEU A 16 41.50 -27.07 39.98
C LEU A 16 40.37 -26.53 40.87
N LEU A 17 39.47 -25.74 40.28
CA LEU A 17 38.15 -25.49 40.84
C LEU A 17 37.10 -26.02 39.86
N ALA A 18 36.45 -27.10 40.28
CA ALA A 18 35.28 -27.68 39.63
C ALA A 18 34.07 -26.76 39.82
N VAL A 19 33.56 -26.19 38.73
CA VAL A 19 32.24 -25.54 38.72
C VAL A 19 31.20 -26.58 38.34
N HIS A 20 30.28 -26.82 39.27
CA HIS A 20 29.14 -27.71 39.09
C HIS A 20 28.22 -27.17 37.99
N ALA A 21 28.05 -27.95 36.93
CA ALA A 21 26.99 -27.73 35.95
C ALA A 21 25.64 -28.13 36.59
N GLN A 22 24.86 -27.15 37.03
CA GLN A 22 23.43 -27.36 37.27
C GLN A 22 22.75 -27.53 35.91
N GLY A 23 22.27 -28.75 35.65
CA GLY A 23 21.44 -29.04 34.49
C GLY A 23 20.16 -28.22 34.54
N ALA A 24 20.07 -27.22 33.68
CA ALA A 24 18.80 -26.59 33.36
C ALA A 24 17.94 -27.63 32.63
N GLN A 25 16.95 -28.20 33.34
CA GLN A 25 15.84 -28.90 32.69
C GLN A 25 15.13 -27.87 31.80
N GLN A 26 15.34 -27.98 30.48
CA GLN A 26 14.51 -27.30 29.50
C GLN A 26 13.07 -27.76 29.71
N GLN A 27 12.20 -26.86 30.19
CA GLN A 27 10.77 -27.04 30.02
C GLN A 27 10.51 -27.20 28.52
N PRO A 28 9.73 -28.20 28.08
CA PRO A 28 9.40 -28.34 26.68
C PRO A 28 8.70 -27.06 26.22
N GLN A 29 9.30 -26.35 25.26
CA GLN A 29 8.62 -25.24 24.61
C GLN A 29 7.33 -25.79 24.00
N PRO A 30 6.17 -25.14 24.23
CA PRO A 30 4.97 -25.50 23.50
C PRO A 30 5.28 -25.38 21.99
N PRO A 31 4.81 -26.33 21.16
CA PRO A 31 5.10 -26.30 19.73
C PRO A 31 4.69 -24.95 19.14
N ALA A 32 5.51 -24.45 18.21
CA ALA A 32 5.23 -23.21 17.48
C ALA A 32 3.81 -23.27 16.89
N ARG A 33 2.98 -22.29 17.23
CA ARG A 33 1.57 -22.26 16.81
C ARG A 33 1.50 -22.15 15.29
N ALA A 34 0.87 -23.14 14.66
CA ALA A 34 0.56 -23.17 13.23
C ALA A 34 -0.16 -21.88 12.79
N GLY A 35 0.23 -21.35 11.63
CA GLY A 35 -0.35 -20.12 11.06
C GLY A 35 -1.73 -20.39 10.43
N THR A 36 -2.47 -19.34 10.06
CA THR A 36 -3.73 -19.50 9.30
C THR A 36 -3.53 -20.14 7.93
N GLU A 37 -2.30 -20.11 7.40
CA GLU A 37 -1.87 -20.81 6.18
C GLU A 37 -1.93 -22.34 6.32
N ASP A 38 -1.81 -22.89 7.54
CA ASP A 38 -1.97 -24.33 7.77
C ASP A 38 -3.46 -24.73 7.74
N GLY A 39 -4.36 -23.80 8.07
CA GLY A 39 -5.80 -24.02 8.05
C GLY A 39 -6.37 -24.31 6.66
N VAL A 40 -5.82 -23.69 5.60
CA VAL A 40 -6.22 -24.00 4.22
C VAL A 40 -5.77 -25.39 3.81
N ALA A 41 -4.55 -25.78 4.15
CA ALA A 41 -4.01 -27.10 3.83
C ALA A 41 -4.79 -28.22 4.52
N ILE A 42 -5.13 -28.03 5.80
CA ILE A 42 -5.95 -28.99 6.55
C ILE A 42 -7.36 -29.06 5.97
N PHE A 43 -8.00 -27.93 5.67
CA PHE A 43 -9.35 -27.93 5.09
C PHE A 43 -9.38 -28.63 3.72
N GLN A 44 -8.41 -28.34 2.85
CA GLN A 44 -8.29 -28.96 1.53
C GLN A 44 -8.08 -30.47 1.61
N THR A 45 -7.21 -30.93 2.52
CA THR A 45 -6.84 -32.35 2.58
C THR A 45 -7.78 -33.20 3.44
N ARG A 46 -8.46 -32.61 4.42
CA ARG A 46 -9.27 -33.35 5.42
C ARG A 46 -10.77 -33.06 5.35
N CYS A 47 -11.18 -31.91 4.83
CA CYS A 47 -12.60 -31.49 4.86
C CYS A 47 -13.23 -31.40 3.46
N PHE A 48 -12.44 -31.05 2.44
CA PHE A 48 -12.94 -30.73 1.11
C PHE A 48 -13.60 -31.91 0.39
N ALA A 49 -13.19 -33.15 0.65
CA ALA A 49 -13.82 -34.33 0.06
C ALA A 49 -15.32 -34.45 0.40
N CYS A 50 -15.72 -33.98 1.58
CA CYS A 50 -17.13 -33.96 2.00
C CYS A 50 -17.81 -32.63 1.71
N HIS A 51 -17.13 -31.51 1.97
CA HIS A 51 -17.74 -30.17 1.88
C HIS A 51 -17.66 -29.57 0.48
N GLY A 52 -16.71 -30.00 -0.36
CA GLY A 52 -16.57 -29.57 -1.75
C GLY A 52 -17.33 -30.43 -2.77
N ASN A 53 -18.05 -31.47 -2.32
CA ASN A 53 -18.82 -32.36 -3.19
C ASN A 53 -20.31 -32.01 -3.13
N PRO A 54 -20.91 -31.44 -4.20
CA PRO A 54 -22.31 -31.00 -4.23
C PRO A 54 -23.32 -32.15 -4.11
N ASN A 55 -22.88 -33.41 -4.29
CA ASN A 55 -23.73 -34.59 -4.21
C ASN A 55 -23.77 -35.20 -2.79
N THR A 56 -23.12 -34.60 -1.79
CA THR A 56 -23.15 -35.09 -0.41
C THR A 56 -24.35 -34.48 0.33
N PRO A 57 -25.42 -35.25 0.64
CA PRO A 57 -26.63 -34.68 1.22
C PRO A 57 -26.37 -34.12 2.63
N GLN A 58 -27.06 -33.03 2.97
CA GLN A 58 -27.11 -32.46 4.33
C GLN A 58 -25.79 -31.92 4.91
N LYS A 59 -24.77 -31.65 4.08
CA LYS A 59 -23.53 -30.99 4.51
C LYS A 59 -23.43 -29.56 3.94
N PRO A 60 -23.04 -28.56 4.75
CA PRO A 60 -22.81 -27.20 4.26
C PRO A 60 -21.59 -27.18 3.33
N ASP A 61 -21.67 -26.46 2.21
CA ASP A 61 -20.52 -26.22 1.35
C ASP A 61 -19.49 -25.28 2.04
N PRO A 62 -18.29 -25.08 1.48
CA PRO A 62 -17.26 -24.27 2.14
C PRO A 62 -17.66 -22.81 2.30
N PHE A 63 -18.51 -22.28 1.42
CA PHE A 63 -19.03 -20.92 1.51
C PHE A 63 -20.02 -20.81 2.68
N ALA A 64 -20.93 -21.78 2.83
CA ALA A 64 -21.85 -21.86 3.96
C ALA A 64 -21.11 -22.04 5.29
N ILE A 65 -20.01 -22.81 5.32
CA ILE A 65 -19.17 -22.94 6.53
C ILE A 65 -18.54 -21.60 6.93
N ARG A 66 -18.13 -20.77 5.95
CA ARG A 66 -17.54 -19.44 6.19
C ARG A 66 -18.51 -18.43 6.80
N LEU A 67 -19.81 -18.71 6.79
CA LEU A 67 -20.81 -17.85 7.45
C LEU A 67 -20.89 -18.08 8.97
N PHE A 68 -20.28 -19.15 9.48
CA PHE A 68 -20.21 -19.41 10.92
C PHE A 68 -19.00 -18.73 11.56
N THR A 69 -19.12 -18.41 12.84
CA THR A 69 -17.99 -17.88 13.61
C THR A 69 -16.93 -18.97 13.81
N PRO A 70 -15.63 -18.60 13.94
CA PRO A 70 -14.58 -19.56 14.31
C PRO A 70 -14.93 -20.37 15.56
N GLU A 71 -15.58 -19.76 16.56
CA GLU A 71 -16.03 -20.45 17.78
C GLU A 71 -17.09 -21.52 17.46
N ALA A 72 -18.05 -21.22 16.58
CA ALA A 72 -19.08 -22.15 16.17
C ALA A 72 -18.52 -23.29 15.32
N ILE A 73 -17.57 -22.99 14.43
CA ILE A 73 -16.89 -24.00 13.59
C ILE A 73 -16.05 -24.92 14.48
N TYR A 74 -15.26 -24.36 15.39
CA TYR A 74 -14.45 -25.13 16.33
C TYR A 74 -15.31 -25.97 17.27
N ALA A 75 -16.37 -25.40 17.84
CA ALA A 75 -17.32 -26.16 18.65
C ALA A 75 -17.95 -27.32 17.86
N SER A 76 -18.22 -27.13 16.57
CA SER A 76 -18.71 -28.20 15.69
C SER A 76 -17.68 -29.33 15.51
N LEU A 77 -16.42 -28.97 15.26
CA LEU A 77 -15.30 -29.91 15.17
C LEU A 77 -14.98 -30.62 16.50
N ALA A 78 -15.27 -29.98 17.62
CA ALA A 78 -14.98 -30.48 18.96
C ALA A 78 -16.14 -31.31 19.57
N THR A 79 -17.41 -30.99 19.28
CA THR A 79 -18.54 -31.49 20.09
C THR A 79 -19.75 -32.01 19.31
N LYS A 80 -20.04 -31.52 18.10
CA LYS A 80 -21.36 -31.78 17.46
C LYS A 80 -21.43 -33.02 16.56
N MET A 81 -20.30 -33.56 16.10
CA MET A 81 -20.25 -34.79 15.28
C MET A 81 -18.98 -35.63 15.53
N PRO A 82 -18.78 -36.17 16.74
CA PRO A 82 -17.53 -36.86 17.10
C PRO A 82 -17.19 -38.00 16.14
N LYS A 83 -18.11 -38.91 15.82
CA LYS A 83 -17.80 -40.09 14.99
C LYS A 83 -17.29 -39.78 13.57
N ALA A 84 -17.75 -38.69 12.94
CA ALA A 84 -17.34 -38.32 11.58
C ALA A 84 -16.03 -37.51 11.56
N HIS A 85 -15.79 -36.68 12.57
CA HIS A 85 -14.58 -35.86 12.67
C HIS A 85 -13.42 -36.57 13.40
N GLU A 86 -13.72 -37.55 14.26
CA GLU A 86 -12.74 -38.38 14.95
C GLU A 86 -11.97 -39.29 13.97
N GLN A 87 -12.63 -39.74 12.90
CA GLN A 87 -11.97 -40.45 11.78
C GLN A 87 -10.94 -39.61 11.03
N LEU A 88 -11.00 -38.26 11.15
CA LEU A 88 -10.02 -37.36 10.54
C LEU A 88 -8.74 -37.21 11.37
N GLY A 89 -8.75 -37.65 12.64
CA GLY A 89 -7.58 -37.63 13.52
C GLY A 89 -7.03 -36.22 13.80
N LEU A 90 -7.85 -35.17 13.71
CA LEU A 90 -7.38 -33.79 13.90
C LEU A 90 -7.00 -33.53 15.36
N THR A 91 -5.82 -32.94 15.58
CA THR A 91 -5.44 -32.39 16.89
C THR A 91 -6.30 -31.18 17.25
N ASP A 92 -6.32 -30.79 18.53
CA ASP A 92 -7.10 -29.62 18.94
C ASP A 92 -6.64 -28.33 18.26
N ASP A 93 -5.32 -28.17 18.09
CA ASP A 93 -4.73 -27.07 17.33
C ASP A 93 -5.17 -27.09 15.87
N GLN A 94 -5.21 -28.26 15.23
CA GLN A 94 -5.68 -28.40 13.84
C GLN A 94 -7.16 -28.04 13.71
N LYS A 95 -8.00 -28.41 14.69
CA LYS A 95 -9.41 -27.99 14.72
C LYS A 95 -9.53 -26.48 14.85
N ARG A 96 -8.73 -25.88 15.73
CA ARG A 96 -8.70 -24.44 15.97
C ARG A 96 -8.24 -23.66 14.73
N VAL A 97 -7.10 -23.97 14.13
CA VAL A 97 -6.61 -23.24 12.95
C VAL A 97 -7.50 -23.44 11.73
N THR A 98 -8.14 -24.61 11.58
CA THR A 98 -9.14 -24.85 10.53
C THR A 98 -10.37 -23.96 10.75
N ALA A 99 -10.82 -23.84 12.00
CA ALA A 99 -11.95 -22.98 12.34
C ALA A 99 -11.63 -21.48 12.23
N GLU A 100 -10.41 -21.06 12.57
CA GLU A 100 -9.94 -19.67 12.42
C GLU A 100 -9.78 -19.30 10.93
N PHE A 101 -9.25 -20.21 10.11
CA PHE A 101 -9.19 -20.06 8.66
C PHE A 101 -10.59 -19.96 8.03
N MET A 102 -11.48 -20.90 8.37
CA MET A 102 -12.82 -20.93 7.79
C MET A 102 -13.71 -19.79 8.32
N GLY A 103 -13.55 -19.39 9.57
CA GLY A 103 -14.33 -18.28 10.15
C GLY A 103 -13.70 -16.90 9.97
N GLY A 104 -12.56 -16.80 9.28
CA GLY A 104 -11.94 -15.54 8.87
C GLY A 104 -11.35 -14.68 10.00
N ARG A 105 -11.31 -15.17 11.24
CA ARG A 105 -10.72 -14.48 12.41
C ARG A 105 -10.29 -15.49 13.47
N THR A 106 -9.51 -15.05 14.46
CA THR A 106 -9.05 -15.92 15.56
C THR A 106 -10.17 -16.23 16.54
N ILE A 107 -10.16 -17.42 17.16
CA ILE A 107 -11.14 -17.81 18.18
C ILE A 107 -10.91 -16.98 19.43
N GLY A 108 -11.97 -16.38 19.97
CA GLY A 108 -11.92 -15.48 21.11
C GLY A 108 -11.65 -14.02 20.74
N SER A 109 -11.61 -13.66 19.45
CA SER A 109 -11.57 -12.26 19.00
C SER A 109 -12.93 -11.55 19.06
N SER A 110 -14.02 -12.28 19.34
CA SER A 110 -15.40 -11.75 19.38
C SER A 110 -15.75 -10.85 20.59
N PRO A 111 -15.19 -11.03 21.81
CA PRO A 111 -15.39 -10.09 22.93
C PRO A 111 -14.66 -8.75 22.76
N ALA A 112 -13.89 -8.56 21.69
CA ALA A 112 -13.17 -7.32 21.37
C ALA A 112 -14.09 -6.13 20.98
N GLY A 113 -15.40 -6.25 21.20
CA GLY A 113 -16.38 -5.17 21.02
C GLY A 113 -16.40 -4.16 22.17
N ASP A 114 -15.69 -4.42 23.26
CA ASP A 114 -15.44 -3.45 24.32
C ASP A 114 -14.00 -2.94 24.19
N ALA A 115 -13.82 -1.66 23.87
CA ALA A 115 -12.49 -1.05 23.67
C ALA A 115 -11.57 -1.24 24.90
N LYS A 116 -12.15 -1.40 26.09
CA LYS A 116 -11.44 -1.69 27.35
C LYS A 116 -10.83 -3.09 27.42
N ASN A 117 -11.37 -4.04 26.65
CA ASN A 117 -11.00 -5.44 26.65
C ASN A 117 -10.26 -5.88 25.38
N MET A 118 -9.99 -4.95 24.45
CA MET A 118 -9.07 -5.22 23.34
C MET A 118 -7.69 -5.55 23.90
N PRO A 119 -7.02 -6.62 23.42
CA PRO A 119 -5.65 -6.89 23.78
C PRO A 119 -4.84 -5.62 23.47
N LYS A 120 -4.15 -5.09 24.48
CA LYS A 120 -3.12 -4.06 24.24
C LYS A 120 -2.22 -4.60 23.13
N ILE A 121 -2.04 -3.85 22.04
CA ILE A 121 -1.07 -4.25 21.02
C ILE A 121 0.24 -4.55 21.77
N PRO A 122 0.87 -5.71 21.57
CA PRO A 122 2.20 -5.96 22.12
C PRO A 122 3.08 -4.78 21.70
N ARG A 123 3.68 -4.06 22.67
CA ARG A 123 4.35 -2.78 22.41
C ARG A 123 5.31 -2.94 21.23
N LEU A 124 4.91 -2.43 20.06
CA LEU A 124 5.74 -2.50 18.87
C LEU A 124 7.06 -1.81 19.18
N LYS A 125 8.16 -2.49 18.90
CA LYS A 125 9.51 -1.94 19.04
C LYS A 125 10.21 -1.93 17.70
N LEU A 126 11.03 -0.90 17.50
CA LEU A 126 11.96 -0.84 16.39
C LEU A 126 12.89 -2.06 16.47
N LYS A 127 12.89 -2.89 15.42
CA LYS A 127 13.78 -4.05 15.30
C LYS A 127 15.03 -3.69 14.50
N TRP A 128 14.86 -2.91 13.42
CA TRP A 128 15.98 -2.41 12.63
C TRP A 128 15.58 -1.15 11.84
N ALA A 129 16.61 -0.41 11.44
CA ALA A 129 16.51 0.74 10.54
C ALA A 129 17.51 0.56 9.38
N PHE A 130 17.12 0.98 8.17
CA PHE A 130 17.95 0.96 6.98
C PHE A 130 18.02 2.36 6.37
N GLY A 131 19.22 2.91 6.20
CA GLY A 131 19.41 4.25 5.65
C GLY A 131 19.60 4.22 4.14
N TYR A 132 18.87 5.07 3.41
CA TYR A 132 19.08 5.29 1.99
C TYR A 132 20.29 6.21 1.79
N PRO A 133 21.38 5.74 1.16
CA PRO A 133 22.58 6.55 0.96
C PRO A 133 22.25 7.80 0.14
N THR A 134 22.56 9.00 0.64
CA THR A 134 22.30 10.29 -0.05
C THR A 134 20.82 10.59 -0.36
N GLY A 135 19.89 9.75 0.10
CA GLY A 135 18.46 9.99 -0.04
C GLY A 135 18.01 11.16 0.83
N VAL A 136 16.92 11.78 0.40
CA VAL A 136 16.26 12.90 1.10
C VAL A 136 14.76 12.64 1.29
N THR A 137 14.21 11.63 0.60
CA THR A 137 12.84 11.17 0.78
C THR A 137 12.72 9.63 0.72
N ALA A 138 11.89 9.10 1.59
CA ALA A 138 11.56 7.68 1.74
C ALA A 138 10.13 7.38 1.22
N HIS A 139 9.82 7.78 -0.01
CA HIS A 139 8.45 7.67 -0.55
C HIS A 139 8.10 6.35 -1.25
N GLY A 140 9.05 5.42 -1.41
CA GLY A 140 8.75 4.08 -1.94
C GLY A 140 8.06 3.24 -0.87
N GLN A 141 6.76 2.98 -1.02
CA GLN A 141 6.07 2.07 -0.11
C GLN A 141 6.67 0.64 -0.25
N PRO A 142 7.16 0.02 0.84
CA PRO A 142 7.81 -1.29 0.74
C PRO A 142 6.85 -2.38 0.28
N THR A 143 7.36 -3.42 -0.36
CA THR A 143 6.60 -4.63 -0.68
C THR A 143 7.28 -5.82 -0.04
N VAL A 144 6.53 -6.60 0.75
CA VAL A 144 7.07 -7.76 1.46
C VAL A 144 6.60 -9.03 0.78
N ALA A 145 7.54 -9.86 0.34
CA ALA A 145 7.24 -11.15 -0.28
C ALA A 145 8.35 -12.16 0.04
N SER A 146 7.95 -13.38 0.44
CA SER A 146 8.87 -14.49 0.72
C SER A 146 10.02 -14.14 1.67
N GLY A 147 9.73 -13.42 2.77
CA GLY A 147 10.73 -13.01 3.75
C GLY A 147 11.64 -11.86 3.31
N ARG A 148 11.40 -11.26 2.14
CA ARG A 148 12.14 -10.11 1.62
C ARG A 148 11.31 -8.84 1.66
N VAL A 149 11.97 -7.71 1.85
CA VAL A 149 11.42 -6.37 1.66
C VAL A 149 12.01 -5.78 0.38
N PHE A 150 11.17 -5.45 -0.57
CA PHE A 150 11.54 -4.73 -1.79
C PHE A 150 11.13 -3.27 -1.67
N VAL A 151 12.07 -2.35 -1.92
CA VAL A 151 11.80 -0.91 -1.75
C VAL A 151 12.54 -0.08 -2.79
N SER A 152 11.81 0.79 -3.46
CA SER A 152 12.31 1.78 -4.42
C SER A 152 12.68 3.08 -3.71
N THR A 153 13.62 3.84 -4.27
CA THR A 153 14.16 5.04 -3.63
C THR A 153 14.25 6.23 -4.58
N ASP A 154 14.35 7.40 -3.98
CA ASP A 154 14.56 8.68 -4.65
C ASP A 154 15.91 8.79 -5.37
N ILE A 155 16.92 8.11 -4.85
CA ILE A 155 18.28 8.02 -5.42
C ILE A 155 18.38 7.09 -6.64
N GLY A 156 17.27 6.53 -7.12
CA GLY A 156 17.24 5.69 -8.31
C GLY A 156 17.76 4.27 -8.08
N TYR A 157 17.45 3.71 -6.92
CA TYR A 157 17.72 2.32 -6.59
C TYR A 157 16.44 1.57 -6.20
N LEU A 158 16.44 0.26 -6.49
CA LEU A 158 15.54 -0.72 -5.92
C LEU A 158 16.38 -1.66 -5.05
N TYR A 159 16.01 -1.81 -3.78
CA TYR A 159 16.67 -2.72 -2.86
C TYR A 159 15.82 -3.95 -2.59
N SER A 160 16.47 -5.10 -2.39
CA SER A 160 15.90 -6.26 -1.72
C SER A 160 16.63 -6.47 -0.40
N LEU A 161 15.88 -6.46 0.70
CA LEU A 161 16.39 -6.63 2.06
C LEU A 161 15.78 -7.89 2.69
N ASP A 162 16.46 -8.48 3.66
CA ASP A 162 15.88 -9.47 4.57
C ASP A 162 14.88 -8.79 5.51
N ALA A 163 13.66 -9.31 5.59
CA ALA A 163 12.59 -8.68 6.36
C ALA A 163 12.83 -8.68 7.88
N LYS A 164 13.62 -9.64 8.39
CA LYS A 164 13.89 -9.78 9.83
C LYS A 164 15.06 -8.95 10.29
N THR A 165 16.08 -8.79 9.44
CA THR A 165 17.39 -8.21 9.80
C THR A 165 17.68 -6.89 9.10
N GLY A 166 16.99 -6.58 7.99
CA GLY A 166 17.28 -5.42 7.16
C GLY A 166 18.57 -5.55 6.33
N CYS A 167 19.25 -6.70 6.35
CA CYS A 167 20.44 -6.95 5.54
C CYS A 167 20.11 -6.95 4.04
N VAL A 168 20.97 -6.32 3.24
CA VAL A 168 20.78 -6.25 1.79
C VAL A 168 21.12 -7.58 1.14
N TYR A 169 20.20 -8.10 0.32
CA TYR A 169 20.51 -9.19 -0.62
C TYR A 169 21.10 -8.66 -1.91
N TRP A 170 20.47 -7.65 -2.50
CA TRP A 170 20.91 -6.99 -3.72
C TRP A 170 20.34 -5.57 -3.81
N SER A 171 20.98 -4.76 -4.64
CA SER A 171 20.45 -3.47 -5.12
C SER A 171 20.49 -3.44 -6.65
N TYR A 172 19.51 -2.77 -7.25
CA TYR A 172 19.37 -2.58 -8.69
C TYR A 172 19.24 -1.10 -9.01
N GLU A 173 19.98 -0.60 -9.98
CA GLU A 173 19.98 0.80 -10.38
C GLU A 173 18.85 1.05 -11.41
N THR A 174 17.81 1.78 -11.02
CA THR A 174 16.77 2.26 -11.95
C THR A 174 17.25 3.44 -12.79
N LYS A 175 18.36 4.08 -12.39
CA LYS A 175 19.02 5.28 -12.96
C LYS A 175 18.24 6.58 -12.78
N THR A 176 16.98 6.48 -12.40
CA THR A 176 16.13 7.63 -12.09
C THR A 176 15.25 7.28 -10.90
N LEU A 177 14.81 8.32 -10.19
CA LEU A 177 13.92 8.22 -9.04
C LEU A 177 12.76 7.25 -9.29
N ALA A 178 12.51 6.35 -8.35
CA ALA A 178 11.36 5.46 -8.34
C ALA A 178 10.63 5.61 -7.01
N ARG A 179 9.37 6.07 -7.06
CA ARG A 179 8.57 6.38 -5.86
C ARG A 179 7.40 5.45 -5.59
N ASN A 180 7.11 4.53 -6.51
CA ASN A 180 6.01 3.59 -6.39
C ASN A 180 6.43 2.33 -5.61
N SER A 181 5.49 1.68 -4.91
CA SER A 181 5.68 0.29 -4.49
C SER A 181 5.82 -0.63 -5.71
N VAL A 182 6.44 -1.79 -5.49
CA VAL A 182 6.70 -2.77 -6.55
C VAL A 182 5.62 -3.84 -6.61
N SER A 183 5.47 -4.47 -7.77
CA SER A 183 4.77 -5.75 -7.87
C SER A 183 5.78 -6.89 -7.87
N VAL A 184 5.49 -7.97 -7.16
CA VAL A 184 6.30 -9.20 -7.18
C VAL A 184 5.43 -10.35 -7.66
N GLY A 185 5.92 -11.15 -8.59
CA GLY A 185 5.19 -12.34 -9.00
C GLY A 185 5.88 -13.18 -10.07
N PRO A 186 5.23 -14.25 -10.52
CA PRO A 186 5.85 -15.26 -11.36
C PRO A 186 6.22 -14.69 -12.74
N ILE A 187 7.35 -15.17 -13.28
CA ILE A 187 7.80 -14.83 -14.63
C ILE A 187 8.23 -16.10 -15.38
N LYS A 188 8.04 -16.11 -16.70
CA LYS A 188 8.38 -17.20 -17.62
C LYS A 188 9.31 -16.69 -18.71
N GLY A 189 10.07 -17.60 -19.33
CA GLY A 189 10.95 -17.27 -20.46
C GLY A 189 12.32 -16.68 -20.09
N HIS A 190 12.67 -16.63 -18.79
CA HIS A 190 13.93 -16.07 -18.27
C HIS A 190 14.83 -17.14 -17.64
N GLY A 191 15.01 -18.27 -18.34
CA GLY A 191 15.87 -19.37 -17.87
C GLY A 191 15.43 -19.93 -16.50
N ALA A 192 16.32 -19.82 -15.50
CA ALA A 192 16.06 -20.31 -14.15
C ALA A 192 15.19 -19.37 -13.29
N THR A 193 15.03 -18.10 -13.69
CA THR A 193 14.27 -17.10 -12.92
C THR A 193 12.80 -17.49 -12.83
N LYS A 194 12.27 -17.49 -11.60
CA LYS A 194 10.88 -17.88 -11.29
C LYS A 194 9.99 -16.70 -10.94
N TYR A 195 10.55 -15.66 -10.34
CA TYR A 195 9.83 -14.49 -9.87
C TYR A 195 10.57 -13.23 -10.26
N ALA A 196 9.80 -12.20 -10.63
CA ALA A 196 10.30 -10.89 -10.96
C ALA A 196 9.70 -9.83 -10.03
N VAL A 197 10.45 -8.74 -9.89
CA VAL A 197 10.03 -7.48 -9.28
C VAL A 197 9.82 -6.47 -10.39
N TYR A 198 8.66 -5.81 -10.39
CA TYR A 198 8.26 -4.81 -11.36
C TYR A 198 8.16 -3.43 -10.71
N VAL A 199 8.88 -2.45 -11.26
CA VAL A 199 8.94 -1.07 -10.74
C VAL A 199 8.89 -0.06 -11.88
N GLY A 200 8.20 1.07 -11.64
CA GLY A 200 8.17 2.20 -12.57
C GLY A 200 9.10 3.33 -12.13
N ASP A 201 9.62 4.11 -13.08
CA ASP A 201 10.53 5.23 -12.80
C ASP A 201 10.00 6.61 -13.22
N ALA A 202 10.73 7.65 -12.83
CA ALA A 202 10.39 9.05 -13.08
C ALA A 202 10.53 9.48 -14.56
N LYS A 203 11.00 8.60 -15.46
CA LYS A 203 11.07 8.81 -16.91
C LYS A 203 10.15 7.87 -17.70
N ALA A 204 9.13 7.33 -17.02
CA ALA A 204 8.13 6.42 -17.58
C ALA A 204 8.73 5.12 -18.16
N TYR A 205 9.80 4.63 -17.54
CA TYR A 205 10.25 3.26 -17.75
C TYR A 205 9.66 2.32 -16.71
N VAL A 206 9.28 1.14 -17.18
CA VAL A 206 8.98 -0.03 -16.36
C VAL A 206 10.16 -0.96 -16.44
N HIS A 207 10.62 -1.42 -15.28
CA HIS A 207 11.70 -2.37 -15.13
C HIS A 207 11.17 -3.70 -14.60
N ALA A 208 11.66 -4.81 -15.14
CA ALA A 208 11.56 -6.12 -14.51
C ALA A 208 12.95 -6.61 -14.11
N VAL A 209 13.03 -7.09 -12.88
CA VAL A 209 14.27 -7.53 -12.24
C VAL A 209 14.03 -8.89 -11.59
N ASP A 210 15.00 -9.80 -11.67
CA ASP A 210 14.95 -11.08 -10.97
C ASP A 210 14.82 -10.84 -9.46
N ALA A 211 13.76 -11.36 -8.84
CA ALA A 211 13.47 -11.15 -7.43
C ALA A 211 14.54 -11.74 -6.49
N GLN A 212 15.22 -12.80 -6.92
CA GLN A 212 16.24 -13.48 -6.14
C GLN A 212 17.58 -12.77 -6.22
N SER A 213 18.00 -12.37 -7.44
CA SER A 213 19.37 -11.94 -7.73
C SER A 213 19.54 -10.45 -8.00
N GLY A 214 18.47 -9.73 -8.34
CA GLY A 214 18.56 -8.33 -8.76
C GLY A 214 19.01 -8.15 -10.22
N ALA A 215 19.15 -9.25 -10.98
CA ALA A 215 19.55 -9.18 -12.39
C ALA A 215 18.44 -8.55 -13.25
N PRO A 216 18.76 -7.62 -14.19
CA PRO A 216 17.77 -7.06 -15.10
C PRO A 216 17.21 -8.15 -16.03
N LEU A 217 15.88 -8.15 -16.21
CA LEU A 217 15.19 -9.08 -17.12
C LEU A 217 14.71 -8.35 -18.38
N TRP A 218 14.04 -7.22 -18.21
CA TRP A 218 13.65 -6.33 -19.31
C TRP A 218 13.39 -4.91 -18.81
N LYS A 219 13.38 -3.95 -19.73
CA LYS A 219 13.05 -2.55 -19.48
C LYS A 219 12.27 -1.98 -20.68
N THR A 220 11.13 -1.34 -20.41
CA THR A 220 10.24 -0.78 -21.43
C THR A 220 9.86 0.66 -21.09
N ARG A 221 9.98 1.57 -22.06
CA ARG A 221 9.42 2.93 -21.94
C ARG A 221 7.95 2.90 -22.37
N VAL A 222 7.05 3.43 -21.55
CA VAL A 222 5.59 3.35 -21.80
C VAL A 222 4.95 4.69 -22.19
N GLU A 223 5.71 5.79 -22.09
CA GLU A 223 5.29 7.11 -22.53
C GLU A 223 6.50 7.91 -23.05
N GLU A 224 6.30 8.53 -24.22
CA GLU A 224 7.32 9.32 -24.90
C GLU A 224 7.32 10.77 -24.45
N HIS A 225 6.16 11.28 -24.00
CA HIS A 225 6.05 12.62 -23.44
C HIS A 225 7.10 12.83 -22.35
N TRP A 226 7.97 13.82 -22.55
CA TRP A 226 9.24 13.91 -21.82
C TRP A 226 9.11 14.18 -20.32
N ILE A 227 7.96 14.72 -19.89
CA ILE A 227 7.66 14.97 -18.47
C ILE A 227 6.78 13.88 -17.84
N ALA A 228 6.45 12.83 -18.60
CA ALA A 228 5.70 11.69 -18.10
C ALA A 228 6.53 10.82 -17.16
N ARG A 229 5.83 10.14 -16.27
CA ARG A 229 6.41 9.35 -15.18
C ARG A 229 5.43 8.31 -14.66
N ILE A 230 5.96 7.33 -13.94
CA ILE A 230 5.16 6.33 -13.24
C ILE A 230 5.20 6.63 -11.74
N THR A 231 4.05 7.00 -11.19
CA THR A 231 3.87 7.34 -9.77
C THR A 231 3.02 6.29 -9.05
N GLY A 232 2.01 5.75 -9.72
CA GLY A 232 1.23 4.61 -9.26
C GLY A 232 2.01 3.30 -9.34
N SER A 233 1.70 2.37 -8.44
CA SER A 233 2.35 1.06 -8.45
C SER A 233 1.82 0.20 -9.59
N PRO A 234 2.71 -0.40 -10.42
CA PRO A 234 2.31 -1.40 -11.38
C PRO A 234 1.54 -2.53 -10.69
N LYS A 235 0.44 -3.01 -11.28
CA LYS A 235 -0.28 -4.19 -10.78
C LYS A 235 -0.13 -5.37 -11.70
N LEU A 236 0.42 -6.46 -11.16
CA LEU A 236 0.53 -7.74 -11.82
C LEU A 236 -0.73 -8.56 -11.62
N TYR A 237 -1.31 -9.05 -12.71
CA TYR A 237 -2.37 -10.05 -12.67
C TYR A 237 -2.31 -10.91 -13.93
N ASP A 238 -2.33 -12.23 -13.75
CA ASP A 238 -2.36 -13.24 -14.83
C ASP A 238 -1.34 -12.99 -15.96
N GLY A 239 -0.08 -12.77 -15.59
CA GLY A 239 1.00 -12.53 -16.55
C GLY A 239 0.95 -11.17 -17.26
N ARG A 240 0.10 -10.25 -16.81
CA ARG A 240 0.01 -8.88 -17.33
C ARG A 240 0.29 -7.86 -16.24
N LEU A 241 0.97 -6.80 -16.63
CA LEU A 241 1.28 -5.67 -15.76
C LEU A 241 0.49 -4.45 -16.21
N TYR A 242 -0.42 -3.96 -15.36
CA TYR A 242 -1.16 -2.71 -15.57
C TYR A 242 -0.41 -1.56 -14.92
N VAL A 243 -0.07 -0.55 -15.71
CA VAL A 243 0.81 0.55 -15.33
C VAL A 243 0.09 1.87 -15.57
N SER A 244 -0.08 2.64 -14.50
CA SER A 244 -0.59 4.01 -14.56
C SER A 244 0.52 4.99 -14.94
N VAL A 245 0.20 5.92 -15.83
CA VAL A 245 1.10 6.98 -16.29
C VAL A 245 0.52 8.34 -15.92
N SER A 246 1.38 9.17 -15.35
CA SER A 246 1.11 10.55 -14.94
C SER A 246 2.17 11.49 -15.54
N SER A 247 2.03 12.80 -15.34
CA SER A 247 3.00 13.79 -15.79
C SER A 247 3.40 14.75 -14.66
N SER A 248 4.22 15.75 -14.95
CA SER A 248 4.41 16.94 -14.11
C SER A 248 3.86 18.20 -14.77
N GLU A 249 3.13 18.05 -15.86
CA GLU A 249 2.74 19.17 -16.70
C GLU A 249 1.82 20.13 -15.94
N GLU A 250 0.98 19.64 -15.03
CA GLU A 250 0.26 20.40 -14.00
C GLU A 250 1.11 21.51 -13.31
N PHE A 251 2.40 21.23 -13.04
CA PHE A 251 3.32 22.19 -12.42
C PHE A 251 4.19 22.93 -13.44
N ARG A 252 4.70 22.23 -14.46
CA ARG A 252 5.63 22.84 -15.43
C ARG A 252 4.92 23.71 -16.45
N GLY A 253 3.67 23.38 -16.77
CA GLY A 253 2.82 24.01 -17.78
C GLY A 253 2.56 25.49 -17.50
N GLY A 254 2.60 25.92 -16.23
CA GLY A 254 2.45 27.33 -15.86
C GLY A 254 3.58 28.25 -16.36
N THR A 255 4.70 27.73 -16.86
CA THR A 255 5.83 28.55 -17.34
C THR A 255 5.70 28.93 -18.81
N LEU A 256 5.89 30.21 -19.16
CA LEU A 256 5.69 30.71 -20.54
C LEU A 256 6.66 30.12 -21.58
N ASP A 257 7.79 29.54 -21.17
CA ASP A 257 8.76 28.88 -22.06
C ASP A 257 8.43 27.40 -22.32
N TYR A 258 7.33 26.90 -21.75
CA TYR A 258 6.87 25.53 -21.91
C TYR A 258 5.70 25.44 -22.89
N PRO A 259 5.76 24.56 -23.91
CA PRO A 259 4.61 24.21 -24.74
C PRO A 259 3.51 23.53 -23.92
N CYS A 260 2.50 24.30 -23.46
CA CYS A 260 1.45 23.81 -22.56
C CYS A 260 0.09 23.67 -23.25
N CYS A 261 -0.72 22.67 -22.97
CA CYS A 261 -0.40 21.44 -22.28
C CYS A 261 -0.84 20.29 -23.18
N SER A 262 -0.05 19.23 -23.25
CA SER A 262 -0.19 18.15 -24.23
C SER A 262 -0.05 16.75 -23.64
N SER A 263 0.31 16.66 -22.37
CA SER A 263 0.35 15.42 -21.61
C SER A 263 -1.06 14.91 -21.38
N ARG A 264 -1.17 13.58 -21.38
CA ARG A 264 -2.41 12.87 -21.11
C ARG A 264 -2.08 11.70 -20.20
N GLY A 265 -2.80 11.58 -19.09
CA GLY A 265 -2.72 10.36 -18.28
C GLY A 265 -3.11 9.13 -19.10
N SER A 266 -2.50 7.99 -18.79
CA SER A 266 -2.82 6.75 -19.47
C SER A 266 -2.67 5.53 -18.57
N VAL A 267 -3.32 4.44 -18.97
CA VAL A 267 -3.07 3.10 -18.43
C VAL A 267 -2.49 2.25 -19.54
N VAL A 268 -1.45 1.49 -19.22
CA VAL A 268 -0.73 0.63 -20.15
C VAL A 268 -0.75 -0.79 -19.61
N ALA A 269 -1.10 -1.76 -20.45
CA ALA A 269 -0.88 -3.17 -20.14
C ALA A 269 0.36 -3.68 -20.85
N LEU A 270 1.27 -4.27 -20.10
CA LEU A 270 2.44 -4.97 -20.61
C LEU A 270 2.28 -6.47 -20.38
N ASP A 271 2.83 -7.28 -21.29
CA ASP A 271 3.12 -8.68 -20.99
C ASP A 271 4.24 -8.72 -19.94
N ALA A 272 3.98 -9.33 -18.79
CA ALA A 272 4.90 -9.30 -17.65
C ALA A 272 6.17 -10.12 -17.88
N ASN A 273 6.17 -11.03 -18.87
CA ASN A 273 7.33 -11.85 -19.20
C ASN A 273 8.29 -11.11 -20.12
N THR A 274 7.78 -10.30 -21.05
CA THR A 274 8.58 -9.70 -22.12
C THR A 274 8.71 -8.18 -22.01
N GLY A 275 7.84 -7.53 -21.23
CA GLY A 275 7.72 -6.08 -21.18
C GLY A 275 7.04 -5.48 -22.42
N LYS A 276 6.56 -6.31 -23.36
CA LYS A 276 5.91 -5.82 -24.59
C LYS A 276 4.56 -5.18 -24.25
N GLN A 277 4.30 -4.00 -24.80
CA GLN A 277 3.00 -3.35 -24.70
C GLN A 277 1.92 -4.18 -25.42
N ILE A 278 0.88 -4.55 -24.69
CA ILE A 278 -0.33 -5.21 -25.19
C ILE A 278 -1.31 -4.14 -25.68
N TRP A 279 -1.61 -3.17 -24.81
CA TRP A 279 -2.47 -2.04 -25.12
C TRP A 279 -2.08 -0.82 -24.28
N LYS A 280 -2.51 0.35 -24.74
CA LYS A 280 -2.41 1.62 -24.05
C LYS A 280 -3.67 2.43 -24.29
N THR A 281 -4.21 3.00 -23.23
CA THR A 281 -5.40 3.85 -23.28
C THR A 281 -5.11 5.16 -22.60
N TYR A 282 -5.24 6.26 -23.34
CA TYR A 282 -5.24 7.60 -22.77
C TYR A 282 -6.59 7.86 -22.10
N VAL A 283 -6.54 8.45 -20.90
CA VAL A 283 -7.73 8.83 -20.14
C VAL A 283 -8.55 9.87 -20.90
N ILE A 284 -7.86 10.84 -21.52
CA ILE A 284 -8.44 11.78 -22.48
C ILE A 284 -8.23 11.20 -23.88
N PRO A 285 -9.27 10.66 -24.55
CA PRO A 285 -9.11 9.98 -25.83
C PRO A 285 -8.66 10.92 -26.96
N GLU A 286 -9.10 12.17 -26.91
CA GLU A 286 -8.77 13.18 -27.90
C GLU A 286 -7.28 13.50 -27.88
N THR A 287 -6.67 13.55 -29.07
CA THR A 287 -5.30 14.03 -29.22
C THR A 287 -5.28 15.55 -29.06
N PRO A 288 -4.37 16.10 -28.22
CA PRO A 288 -4.26 17.54 -28.03
C PRO A 288 -3.98 18.24 -29.37
N LYS A 289 -4.74 19.30 -29.66
CA LYS A 289 -4.56 20.16 -30.83
C LYS A 289 -4.06 21.52 -30.39
N GLN A 290 -3.20 22.12 -31.21
CA GLN A 290 -2.77 23.49 -30.95
C GLN A 290 -3.98 24.43 -31.07
N ARG A 291 -4.22 25.23 -30.03
CA ARG A 291 -5.32 26.20 -29.95
C ARG A 291 -4.86 27.65 -30.11
N GLY A 292 -3.56 27.90 -29.98
CA GLY A 292 -2.98 29.23 -30.04
C GLY A 292 -1.50 29.23 -29.69
N LYS A 293 -1.00 30.40 -29.33
CA LYS A 293 0.35 30.63 -28.81
C LYS A 293 0.26 31.65 -27.68
N ASN A 294 1.14 31.56 -26.69
CA ASN A 294 1.29 32.61 -25.69
C ASN A 294 2.11 33.81 -26.22
N SER A 295 2.30 34.85 -25.41
CA SER A 295 3.07 36.06 -25.74
C SER A 295 4.50 35.81 -26.17
N LYS A 296 5.11 34.67 -25.83
CA LYS A 296 6.44 34.26 -26.27
C LYS A 296 6.42 33.49 -27.61
N GLY A 297 5.26 33.31 -28.22
CA GLY A 297 5.10 32.54 -29.45
C GLY A 297 5.15 31.02 -29.24
N ILE A 298 5.14 30.56 -27.98
CA ILE A 298 5.16 29.14 -27.62
C ILE A 298 3.75 28.55 -27.78
N PRO A 299 3.61 27.39 -28.45
CA PRO A 299 2.29 26.83 -28.77
C PRO A 299 1.53 26.37 -27.54
N LEU A 300 0.22 26.62 -27.57
CA LEU A 300 -0.73 26.14 -26.57
C LEU A 300 -1.59 25.01 -27.12
N PHE A 301 -1.83 23.95 -26.34
CA PHE A 301 -2.54 22.73 -26.76
C PHE A 301 -3.72 22.39 -25.83
N ALA A 302 -4.70 21.63 -26.34
CA ALA A 302 -5.78 21.02 -25.56
C ALA A 302 -6.56 19.95 -26.36
N PRO A 303 -7.29 19.03 -25.70
CA PRO A 303 -7.38 18.84 -24.25
C PRO A 303 -6.14 18.10 -23.70
N ALA A 304 -5.84 18.31 -22.41
CA ALA A 304 -4.69 17.74 -21.70
C ALA A 304 -4.96 17.56 -20.20
N GLY A 305 -4.10 16.78 -19.53
CA GLY A 305 -4.21 16.40 -18.13
C GLY A 305 -4.75 14.98 -17.94
N GLY A 306 -5.57 14.79 -16.90
CA GLY A 306 -6.15 13.49 -16.56
C GLY A 306 -5.10 12.47 -16.10
N SER A 307 -4.00 12.93 -15.49
CA SER A 307 -2.89 12.08 -15.06
C SER A 307 -3.37 10.93 -14.16
N VAL A 308 -2.83 9.72 -14.34
CA VAL A 308 -3.18 8.55 -13.52
C VAL A 308 -2.06 8.30 -12.53
N TRP A 309 -2.21 8.82 -11.31
CA TRP A 309 -1.15 8.80 -10.30
C TRP A 309 -1.29 7.66 -9.28
N ASN A 310 -2.45 7.00 -9.28
CA ASN A 310 -2.78 5.91 -8.36
C ASN A 310 -2.50 4.53 -8.98
N SER A 311 -2.55 3.50 -8.12
CA SER A 311 -2.35 2.12 -8.54
C SER A 311 -3.65 1.53 -9.08
N PRO A 312 -3.62 0.82 -10.22
CA PRO A 312 -4.84 0.20 -10.74
C PRO A 312 -5.41 -0.87 -9.81
N THR A 313 -6.73 -1.02 -9.81
CA THR A 313 -7.43 -2.11 -9.13
C THR A 313 -7.97 -3.09 -10.16
N VAL A 314 -7.66 -4.37 -9.99
CA VAL A 314 -8.02 -5.43 -10.93
C VAL A 314 -9.31 -6.10 -10.48
N ASP A 315 -10.27 -6.27 -11.40
CA ASP A 315 -11.50 -7.04 -11.21
C ASP A 315 -11.54 -8.22 -12.19
N PRO A 316 -11.14 -9.43 -11.75
CA PRO A 316 -11.21 -10.63 -12.56
C PRO A 316 -12.63 -11.03 -12.98
N VAL A 317 -13.64 -10.72 -12.15
CA VAL A 317 -15.03 -11.11 -12.41
C VAL A 317 -15.58 -10.33 -13.60
N ARG A 318 -15.29 -9.02 -13.65
CA ARG A 318 -15.67 -8.16 -14.77
C ARG A 318 -14.64 -8.08 -15.88
N LYS A 319 -13.48 -8.73 -15.70
CA LYS A 319 -12.31 -8.55 -16.58
C LYS A 319 -12.03 -7.07 -16.79
N ALA A 320 -12.04 -6.30 -15.70
CA ALA A 320 -11.86 -4.86 -15.72
C ALA A 320 -10.66 -4.42 -14.88
N VAL A 321 -10.15 -3.24 -15.20
CA VAL A 321 -9.14 -2.51 -14.45
C VAL A 321 -9.72 -1.14 -14.10
N TYR A 322 -9.68 -0.78 -12.83
CA TYR A 322 -10.21 0.47 -12.30
C TYR A 322 -9.08 1.42 -11.91
N VAL A 323 -9.21 2.69 -12.25
CA VAL A 323 -8.29 3.76 -11.85
C VAL A 323 -9.06 5.01 -11.45
N GLY A 324 -8.46 5.82 -10.58
CA GLY A 324 -8.85 7.23 -10.41
C GLY A 324 -8.13 8.09 -11.43
N THR A 325 -8.77 9.11 -11.97
CA THR A 325 -8.15 10.05 -12.92
C THR A 325 -7.91 11.40 -12.26
N GLY A 326 -6.81 12.04 -12.64
CA GLY A 326 -6.47 13.40 -12.22
C GLY A 326 -7.39 14.46 -12.83
N ASP A 327 -7.17 15.71 -12.42
CA ASP A 327 -7.80 16.91 -12.98
C ASP A 327 -7.38 17.14 -14.45
N ALA A 328 -8.14 17.94 -15.17
CA ALA A 328 -7.71 18.42 -16.48
C ALA A 328 -6.70 19.57 -16.31
N GLU A 329 -5.76 19.70 -17.22
CA GLU A 329 -4.78 20.82 -17.18
C GLU A 329 -5.23 22.00 -18.07
N THR A 330 -6.26 21.79 -18.89
CA THR A 330 -6.73 22.74 -19.92
C THR A 330 -8.25 22.77 -20.01
N GLU A 331 -8.82 23.89 -20.45
CA GLU A 331 -10.26 24.05 -20.66
C GLU A 331 -10.68 23.77 -22.11
N PRO A 332 -11.83 23.14 -22.38
CA PRO A 332 -12.74 22.56 -21.40
C PRO A 332 -12.14 21.31 -20.75
N ALA A 333 -12.39 21.13 -19.45
CA ALA A 333 -12.01 19.91 -18.76
C ALA A 333 -12.72 18.70 -19.41
N ALA A 334 -11.98 17.61 -19.63
CA ALA A 334 -12.54 16.40 -20.20
C ALA A 334 -13.55 15.77 -19.22
N ASN A 335 -14.62 15.17 -19.73
CA ASN A 335 -15.56 14.40 -18.89
C ASN A 335 -14.98 13.09 -18.34
N THR A 336 -13.72 12.79 -18.70
CA THR A 336 -12.94 11.67 -18.21
C THR A 336 -11.88 12.06 -17.18
N SER A 337 -11.75 13.35 -16.85
CA SER A 337 -10.96 13.81 -15.69
C SER A 337 -11.77 13.65 -14.40
N ASP A 338 -11.09 13.65 -13.25
CA ASP A 338 -11.74 13.67 -11.92
C ASP A 338 -12.74 12.52 -11.70
N ALA A 339 -12.43 11.34 -12.22
CA ALA A 339 -13.37 10.25 -12.39
C ALA A 339 -12.82 8.92 -11.88
N ILE A 340 -13.73 8.02 -11.54
CA ILE A 340 -13.44 6.59 -11.53
C ILE A 340 -13.63 6.09 -12.96
N MET A 341 -12.59 5.48 -13.53
CA MET A 341 -12.62 4.92 -14.88
C MET A 341 -12.45 3.40 -14.84
N ALA A 342 -13.25 2.70 -15.62
CA ALA A 342 -13.12 1.28 -15.87
C ALA A 342 -12.62 1.00 -17.28
N LEU A 343 -11.60 0.15 -17.38
CA LEU A 343 -11.01 -0.31 -18.64
C LEU A 343 -11.19 -1.81 -18.75
N ASP A 344 -11.49 -2.30 -19.95
CA ASP A 344 -11.44 -3.72 -20.26
C ASP A 344 -10.00 -4.21 -20.12
N MET A 345 -9.82 -5.27 -19.34
CA MET A 345 -8.52 -5.82 -18.99
C MET A 345 -7.74 -6.37 -20.20
N ASN A 346 -8.44 -6.77 -21.26
CA ASN A 346 -7.85 -7.41 -22.44
C ASN A 346 -7.50 -6.44 -23.56
N THR A 347 -8.32 -5.41 -23.73
CA THR A 347 -8.27 -4.52 -24.88
C THR A 347 -7.92 -3.08 -24.50
N GLY A 348 -8.04 -2.72 -23.23
CA GLY A 348 -7.91 -1.34 -22.75
C GLY A 348 -9.11 -0.46 -23.10
N LYS A 349 -10.17 -0.98 -23.71
CA LYS A 349 -11.36 -0.20 -24.05
C LYS A 349 -11.99 0.39 -22.78
N ILE A 350 -12.33 1.67 -22.80
CA ILE A 350 -13.10 2.31 -21.72
C ILE A 350 -14.48 1.64 -21.66
N LEU A 351 -14.82 1.07 -20.51
CA LEU A 351 -16.10 0.41 -20.24
C LEU A 351 -17.13 1.41 -19.73
N TRP A 352 -16.73 2.22 -18.75
CA TRP A 352 -17.54 3.29 -18.18
C TRP A 352 -16.66 4.28 -17.43
N VAL A 353 -17.21 5.47 -17.20
CA VAL A 353 -16.57 6.57 -16.47
C VAL A 353 -17.62 7.17 -15.53
N GLN A 354 -17.28 7.27 -14.25
CA GLN A 354 -18.09 7.96 -13.25
C GLN A 354 -17.32 9.17 -12.75
N GLN A 355 -17.61 10.34 -13.34
CA GLN A 355 -17.00 11.61 -12.97
C GLN A 355 -17.50 12.07 -11.59
N ALA A 356 -16.57 12.51 -10.75
CA ALA A 356 -16.84 12.98 -9.39
C ALA A 356 -16.88 14.50 -9.29
N GLU A 357 -16.12 15.22 -10.12
CA GLU A 357 -16.08 16.67 -10.24
C GLU A 357 -16.09 17.09 -11.72
N VAL A 358 -16.86 18.13 -12.07
CA VAL A 358 -17.02 18.59 -13.46
C VAL A 358 -16.36 19.95 -13.63
N GLY A 359 -15.59 20.11 -14.70
CA GLY A 359 -15.00 21.42 -15.04
C GLY A 359 -13.77 21.77 -14.21
N ASP A 360 -13.12 20.79 -13.58
CA ASP A 360 -11.85 20.99 -12.87
C ASP A 360 -10.69 21.04 -13.86
N ALA A 361 -10.35 22.26 -14.28
CA ALA A 361 -9.13 22.54 -15.02
C ALA A 361 -8.11 23.19 -14.08
N PHE A 362 -7.17 22.41 -13.55
CA PHE A 362 -6.20 22.85 -12.57
C PHE A 362 -4.75 22.67 -13.06
N MET A 363 -3.91 23.60 -12.62
CA MET A 363 -2.46 23.57 -12.81
C MET A 363 -1.79 24.19 -11.59
N GLY A 364 -1.16 23.38 -10.74
CA GLY A 364 -0.40 23.85 -9.58
C GLY A 364 0.72 24.84 -9.91
N GLY A 365 1.19 24.87 -11.16
CA GLY A 365 2.18 25.84 -11.65
C GLY A 365 1.68 27.28 -11.84
N CYS A 366 0.38 27.52 -11.70
CA CYS A 366 -0.26 28.81 -11.96
C CYS A 366 -0.23 29.79 -10.77
N ASN A 367 0.94 29.90 -10.13
CA ASN A 367 1.19 30.84 -9.05
C ASN A 367 2.59 31.49 -9.18
N PRO A 368 2.71 32.69 -9.79
CA PRO A 368 1.62 33.52 -10.32
C PRO A 368 1.00 32.95 -11.60
N LYS A 369 -0.24 33.37 -11.91
CA LYS A 369 -0.95 32.96 -13.13
C LYS A 369 -0.25 33.48 -14.39
N THR A 370 -0.19 32.66 -15.44
CA THR A 370 0.34 33.02 -16.77
C THR A 370 -0.69 32.75 -17.88
N GLU A 371 -0.37 33.09 -19.12
CA GLU A 371 -1.21 32.83 -20.30
C GLU A 371 -1.40 31.33 -20.61
N ASN A 372 -0.54 30.48 -20.05
CA ASN A 372 -0.68 29.03 -20.20
C ASN A 372 -1.78 28.47 -19.28
N CYS A 373 -2.16 29.22 -18.25
CA CYS A 373 -3.09 28.78 -17.22
C CYS A 373 -4.54 28.77 -17.68
N PRO A 374 -5.39 27.88 -17.13
CA PRO A 374 -6.83 27.96 -17.29
C PRO A 374 -7.36 29.37 -17.03
N GLU A 375 -8.39 29.79 -17.78
CA GLU A 375 -9.05 31.07 -17.56
C GLU A 375 -9.56 31.14 -16.12
N LYS A 376 -10.20 30.06 -15.66
CA LYS A 376 -10.57 29.86 -14.27
C LYS A 376 -9.82 28.67 -13.69
N GLN A 377 -8.95 28.93 -12.72
CA GLN A 377 -8.28 27.86 -11.99
C GLN A 377 -9.29 26.96 -11.27
N GLY A 378 -9.22 25.67 -11.56
CA GLY A 378 -10.03 24.63 -10.95
C GLY A 378 -9.77 24.43 -9.45
N PRO A 379 -10.66 23.70 -8.77
CA PRO A 379 -10.54 23.45 -7.34
C PRO A 379 -9.49 22.39 -6.96
N ASP A 380 -9.01 21.55 -7.88
CA ASP A 380 -8.10 20.41 -7.64
C ASP A 380 -8.75 19.32 -6.76
N LEU A 381 -9.87 18.76 -7.20
CA LEU A 381 -10.71 17.79 -6.47
C LEU A 381 -10.68 16.37 -7.04
N ASP A 382 -9.69 16.09 -7.86
CA ASP A 382 -9.51 14.84 -8.57
C ASP A 382 -9.48 13.58 -7.67
N ILE A 383 -9.43 12.41 -8.31
CA ILE A 383 -9.29 11.13 -7.65
C ILE A 383 -7.82 10.68 -7.68
N GLY A 384 -7.03 11.23 -6.76
CA GLY A 384 -5.61 10.89 -6.59
C GLY A 384 -5.33 9.53 -5.92
N ASN A 385 -6.33 8.87 -5.34
CA ASN A 385 -6.18 7.61 -4.62
C ASN A 385 -6.64 6.38 -5.42
N SER A 386 -6.10 5.21 -5.07
CA SER A 386 -6.42 3.95 -5.76
C SER A 386 -7.84 3.49 -5.39
N PRO A 387 -8.72 3.18 -6.37
CA PRO A 387 -10.06 2.68 -6.07
C PRO A 387 -10.01 1.35 -5.31
N ILE A 388 -10.84 1.17 -4.28
CA ILE A 388 -10.85 -0.06 -3.46
C ILE A 388 -12.08 -0.90 -3.82
N LEU A 389 -11.86 -2.09 -4.38
CA LEU A 389 -12.93 -3.05 -4.67
C LEU A 389 -13.22 -3.93 -3.44
N LYS A 390 -14.47 -3.95 -2.98
CA LYS A 390 -14.94 -4.79 -1.88
C LYS A 390 -16.19 -5.57 -2.28
N THR A 391 -16.23 -6.85 -1.89
CA THR A 391 -17.43 -7.66 -1.95
C THR A 391 -18.09 -7.67 -0.58
N MET A 392 -19.33 -7.19 -0.51
CA MET A 392 -20.16 -7.11 0.68
C MET A 392 -20.91 -8.42 0.92
N ALA A 393 -21.51 -8.54 2.12
CA ALA A 393 -22.46 -9.60 2.42
C ALA A 393 -23.57 -9.67 1.35
N GLY A 394 -23.95 -10.87 0.94
CA GLY A 394 -24.92 -11.09 -0.14
C GLY A 394 -24.36 -10.94 -1.56
N GLY A 395 -23.04 -10.76 -1.72
CA GLY A 395 -22.37 -10.75 -3.02
C GLY A 395 -22.39 -9.40 -3.75
N LYS A 396 -23.03 -8.38 -3.18
CA LYS A 396 -22.98 -7.01 -3.73
C LYS A 396 -21.54 -6.51 -3.71
N ARG A 397 -21.07 -5.90 -4.80
CA ARG A 397 -19.72 -5.35 -4.89
C ARG A 397 -19.77 -3.83 -4.89
N LEU A 398 -18.76 -3.21 -4.27
CA LEU A 398 -18.59 -1.76 -4.20
C LEU A 398 -17.17 -1.42 -4.61
N LEU A 399 -17.04 -0.33 -5.36
CA LEU A 399 -15.75 0.28 -5.68
C LEU A 399 -15.71 1.67 -5.04
N LEU A 400 -14.74 1.88 -4.15
CA LEU A 400 -14.64 3.07 -3.32
C LEU A 400 -13.53 3.98 -3.83
N ALA A 401 -13.76 5.29 -3.88
CA ALA A 401 -12.71 6.27 -4.15
C ALA A 401 -12.95 7.57 -3.35
N GLY A 402 -11.87 8.19 -2.88
CA GLY A 402 -11.91 9.48 -2.20
C GLY A 402 -11.64 10.65 -3.15
N THR A 403 -12.06 11.85 -2.77
CA THR A 403 -11.74 13.12 -3.47
C THR A 403 -10.94 14.05 -2.55
N LYS A 404 -10.19 15.00 -3.13
CA LYS A 404 -9.32 15.92 -2.37
C LYS A 404 -10.08 16.92 -1.48
N ASP A 405 -11.39 17.06 -1.62
CA ASP A 405 -12.26 17.80 -0.68
C ASP A 405 -12.84 16.94 0.46
N GLY A 406 -12.55 15.63 0.45
CA GLY A 406 -12.83 14.70 1.55
C GLY A 406 -14.18 14.00 1.47
N TYR A 407 -14.76 13.89 0.28
CA TYR A 407 -15.81 12.91 0.03
C TYR A 407 -15.20 11.53 -0.24
N VAL A 408 -16.00 10.50 0.08
CA VAL A 408 -15.84 9.16 -0.47
C VAL A 408 -17.07 8.83 -1.28
N LEU A 409 -16.84 8.32 -2.48
CA LEU A 409 -17.82 7.79 -3.39
C LEU A 409 -17.75 6.26 -3.36
N ALA A 410 -18.91 5.60 -3.29
CA ALA A 410 -19.03 4.18 -3.62
C ALA A 410 -19.87 4.02 -4.88
N VAL A 411 -19.33 3.30 -5.84
CA VAL A 411 -20.02 2.93 -7.07
C VAL A 411 -20.23 1.41 -7.13
N ASP A 412 -21.26 1.00 -7.86
CA ASP A 412 -21.53 -0.39 -8.15
C ASP A 412 -20.79 -0.78 -9.45
N PRO A 413 -19.67 -1.52 -9.39
CA PRO A 413 -18.95 -1.94 -10.58
C PRO A 413 -19.77 -2.91 -11.44
N ASP A 414 -20.81 -3.53 -10.87
CA ASP A 414 -21.71 -4.43 -11.57
C ASP A 414 -22.79 -3.73 -12.38
N ARG A 415 -22.99 -2.43 -12.13
CA ARG A 415 -23.98 -1.57 -12.79
C ARG A 415 -23.30 -0.34 -13.38
N GLU A 416 -22.25 -0.59 -14.15
CA GLU A 416 -21.55 0.43 -14.95
C GLU A 416 -21.09 1.66 -14.14
N GLY A 417 -20.69 1.45 -12.88
CA GLY A 417 -20.20 2.54 -12.03
C GLY A 417 -21.31 3.43 -11.46
N THR A 418 -22.57 2.98 -11.47
CA THR A 418 -23.67 3.72 -10.85
C THR A 418 -23.36 4.02 -9.38
N VAL A 419 -23.52 5.29 -9.00
CA VAL A 419 -23.29 5.74 -7.62
C VAL A 419 -24.27 5.07 -6.67
N VAL A 420 -23.74 4.39 -5.65
CA VAL A 420 -24.52 3.82 -4.55
C VAL A 420 -24.70 4.87 -3.46
N TRP A 421 -23.60 5.54 -3.08
CA TRP A 421 -23.61 6.66 -2.14
C TRP A 421 -22.36 7.54 -2.34
N LYS A 422 -22.47 8.82 -1.96
CA LYS A 422 -21.36 9.79 -1.86
C LYS A 422 -21.49 10.52 -0.53
N LYS A 423 -20.44 10.51 0.30
CA LYS A 423 -20.50 11.04 1.68
C LYS A 423 -19.25 11.85 2.01
N LYS A 424 -19.44 13.03 2.61
CA LYS A 424 -18.33 13.83 3.14
C LYS A 424 -17.91 13.28 4.49
N ILE A 425 -16.62 12.98 4.65
CA ILE A 425 -16.12 12.26 5.84
C ILE A 425 -15.02 13.03 6.57
N SER A 426 -14.38 14.00 5.90
CA SER A 426 -13.46 14.95 6.50
C SER A 426 -14.19 16.01 7.33
N GLU A 427 -13.46 16.64 8.25
CA GLU A 427 -13.91 17.89 8.88
C GLU A 427 -13.64 19.06 7.91
N ASN A 428 -14.63 19.95 7.73
CA ASN A 428 -14.55 21.08 6.78
C ASN A 428 -13.51 22.13 7.23
N ARG A 429 -12.25 21.98 6.82
CA ARG A 429 -11.15 22.89 7.23
C ARG A 429 -10.50 23.68 6.08
N GLY A 430 -10.88 23.44 4.81
CA GLY A 430 -10.28 24.10 3.63
C GLY A 430 -10.50 23.38 2.29
N ARG A 431 -9.85 23.90 1.22
CA ARG A 431 -10.04 23.49 -0.20
C ARG A 431 -9.42 22.14 -0.58
N LEU A 432 -8.31 21.74 0.05
CA LEU A 432 -7.53 20.51 -0.27
C LEU A 432 -7.28 19.67 0.98
N ASP A 433 -8.31 19.59 1.81
CA ASP A 433 -8.22 19.14 3.19
C ASP A 433 -8.63 17.66 3.34
N GLY A 434 -8.97 17.02 2.22
CA GLY A 434 -9.50 15.67 2.12
C GLY A 434 -8.46 14.59 1.86
N ILE A 435 -8.78 13.70 0.92
CA ILE A 435 -8.10 12.42 0.70
C ILE A 435 -7.19 12.56 -0.53
N VAL A 436 -5.89 12.33 -0.35
CA VAL A 436 -4.90 12.54 -1.43
C VAL A 436 -4.35 11.21 -1.96
N TRP A 437 -3.71 10.39 -1.12
CA TRP A 437 -2.88 9.27 -1.61
C TRP A 437 -3.57 7.91 -1.59
N GLY A 438 -4.42 7.62 -0.59
CA GLY A 438 -4.97 6.28 -0.43
C GLY A 438 -5.93 6.12 0.74
N GLY A 439 -6.64 5.01 0.71
CA GLY A 439 -7.42 4.48 1.83
C GLY A 439 -7.13 3.01 2.03
N ALA A 440 -7.62 2.46 3.13
CA ALA A 440 -7.64 1.04 3.40
C ALA A 440 -9.07 0.59 3.68
N ALA A 441 -9.38 -0.70 3.54
CA ALA A 441 -10.69 -1.22 3.91
C ALA A 441 -10.56 -2.63 4.48
N ASP A 442 -11.36 -2.92 5.51
CA ASP A 442 -11.67 -4.29 5.93
C ASP A 442 -13.00 -4.72 5.29
N ASP A 443 -13.69 -5.70 5.86
CA ASP A 443 -14.95 -6.22 5.32
C ASP A 443 -16.18 -5.37 5.65
N GLN A 444 -16.06 -4.44 6.60
CA GLN A 444 -17.16 -3.61 7.09
C GLN A 444 -16.92 -2.12 6.91
N LYS A 445 -15.66 -1.67 7.00
CA LYS A 445 -15.28 -0.26 7.03
C LYS A 445 -14.19 0.09 6.01
N GLY A 446 -14.27 1.31 5.51
CA GLY A 446 -13.16 2.00 4.85
C GLY A 446 -12.49 2.99 5.81
N TYR A 447 -11.18 3.22 5.66
CA TYR A 447 -10.35 4.06 6.51
C TYR A 447 -9.57 5.06 5.66
N TYR A 448 -9.67 6.33 6.01
CA TYR A 448 -9.07 7.42 5.25
C TYR A 448 -8.44 8.45 6.18
N GLY A 449 -7.16 8.74 5.94
CA GLY A 449 -6.46 9.86 6.55
C GLY A 449 -6.62 11.13 5.72
N PHE A 450 -6.50 12.28 6.36
CA PHE A 450 -6.81 13.58 5.74
C PHE A 450 -5.62 14.52 5.69
N ASN A 451 -5.55 15.32 4.62
CA ASN A 451 -4.52 16.35 4.49
C ASN A 451 -4.66 17.48 5.54
N ALA A 452 -5.89 17.75 6.01
CA ALA A 452 -6.12 18.65 7.13
C ALA A 452 -5.81 18.07 8.51
N GLY A 453 -5.53 16.77 8.57
CA GLY A 453 -5.24 16.03 9.78
C GLY A 453 -6.39 15.16 10.28
N GLY A 454 -6.03 14.16 11.08
CA GLY A 454 -6.93 13.13 11.57
C GLY A 454 -7.23 12.04 10.55
N MET A 455 -8.12 11.14 10.96
CA MET A 455 -8.58 10.00 10.19
C MET A 455 -10.03 9.70 10.51
N ALA A 456 -10.77 9.21 9.52
CA ALA A 456 -12.12 8.67 9.70
C ALA A 456 -12.19 7.21 9.26
N ALA A 457 -13.11 6.48 9.88
CA ALA A 457 -13.66 5.26 9.32
C ALA A 457 -15.09 5.50 8.82
N ILE A 458 -15.46 4.79 7.76
CA ILE A 458 -16.79 4.83 7.14
C ILE A 458 -17.36 3.43 7.04
N GLN A 459 -18.65 3.26 7.27
CA GLN A 459 -19.33 1.98 7.04
C GLN A 459 -19.51 1.75 5.54
N LEU A 460 -19.02 0.63 5.01
CA LEU A 460 -19.12 0.34 3.58
C LEU A 460 -20.57 0.19 3.10
N ALA A 461 -21.45 -0.33 3.96
CA ALA A 461 -22.84 -0.58 3.61
C ALA A 461 -23.65 0.71 3.36
N THR A 462 -23.39 1.78 4.12
CA THR A 462 -24.22 3.00 4.11
C THR A 462 -23.44 4.26 3.72
N GLY A 463 -22.11 4.22 3.80
CA GLY A 463 -21.22 5.37 3.65
C GLY A 463 -21.18 6.27 4.89
N ASP A 464 -21.92 5.96 5.95
CA ASP A 464 -21.94 6.80 7.15
C ASP A 464 -20.63 6.69 7.91
N ARG A 465 -20.19 7.81 8.50
CA ARG A 465 -18.98 7.87 9.29
C ARG A 465 -19.14 7.02 10.55
N ALA A 466 -18.34 5.98 10.67
CA ALA A 466 -18.32 5.10 11.84
C ALA A 466 -17.67 5.80 13.04
N TRP A 467 -16.56 6.50 12.80
CA TRP A 467 -15.86 7.33 13.78
C TRP A 467 -14.92 8.32 13.08
N PHE A 468 -14.48 9.32 13.83
CA PHE A 468 -13.43 10.26 13.44
C PHE A 468 -12.47 10.44 14.62
N ASN A 469 -11.17 10.33 14.35
CA ASN A 469 -10.13 10.71 15.31
C ASN A 469 -9.36 11.92 14.76
N PRO A 470 -9.37 13.08 15.44
CA PRO A 470 -8.63 14.25 14.99
C PRO A 470 -7.10 14.08 15.07
N ILE A 471 -6.62 13.13 15.88
CA ILE A 471 -5.22 12.91 16.27
C ILE A 471 -4.61 14.17 16.88
N VAL A 472 -4.48 14.20 18.20
CA VAL A 472 -4.06 15.41 18.93
C VAL A 472 -2.57 15.67 18.71
N THR A 473 -2.25 16.78 18.04
CA THR A 473 -0.89 17.11 17.57
C THR A 473 -0.26 18.31 18.28
N GLY A 474 -0.67 18.58 19.53
CA GLY A 474 -0.04 19.62 20.35
C GLY A 474 -0.16 21.05 19.79
N GLY A 475 -1.13 21.31 18.90
CA GLY A 475 -1.42 22.63 18.33
C GLY A 475 -0.86 22.88 16.92
N ALA A 476 0.02 22.03 16.40
CA ALA A 476 0.50 22.13 15.02
C ALA A 476 -0.47 21.46 14.03
N ARG A 477 -0.68 22.06 12.84
CA ARG A 477 -1.44 21.43 11.76
C ARG A 477 -0.60 20.29 11.16
N VAL A 478 -1.03 19.05 11.37
CA VAL A 478 -0.36 17.84 10.87
C VAL A 478 -1.23 17.16 9.83
N SER A 479 -0.70 17.00 8.63
CA SER A 479 -1.34 16.21 7.57
C SER A 479 -1.18 14.73 7.87
N HIS A 480 -2.27 13.99 7.73
CA HIS A 480 -2.32 12.53 7.86
C HIS A 480 -2.77 11.91 6.53
N ALA A 481 -2.38 12.50 5.40
CA ALA A 481 -2.85 12.07 4.07
C ALA A 481 -2.20 10.77 3.57
N ALA A 482 -1.15 10.27 4.23
CA ALA A 482 -0.49 9.02 3.85
C ALA A 482 -1.49 7.87 3.83
N ALA A 483 -1.38 6.99 2.84
CA ALA A 483 -2.27 5.84 2.73
C ALA A 483 -2.20 4.99 4.01
N PRO A 484 -3.33 4.70 4.69
CA PRO A 484 -3.29 3.85 5.87
C PRO A 484 -3.14 2.38 5.51
N SER A 485 -2.76 1.58 6.50
CA SER A 485 -2.80 0.11 6.41
C SER A 485 -3.67 -0.44 7.52
N VAL A 486 -4.58 -1.36 7.18
CA VAL A 486 -5.48 -2.00 8.14
C VAL A 486 -5.15 -3.48 8.29
N VAL A 487 -5.14 -3.94 9.54
CA VAL A 487 -5.11 -5.35 9.93
C VAL A 487 -6.19 -5.58 10.98
N PRO A 488 -6.56 -6.84 11.30
CA PRO A 488 -7.56 -7.08 12.34
C PRO A 488 -7.22 -6.34 13.65
N GLY A 489 -8.16 -5.50 14.11
CA GLY A 489 -8.04 -4.71 15.34
C GLY A 489 -7.38 -3.34 15.18
N VAL A 490 -6.54 -3.11 14.16
CA VAL A 490 -5.65 -1.94 14.11
C VAL A 490 -5.59 -1.31 12.71
N VAL A 491 -5.64 0.02 12.65
CA VAL A 491 -5.25 0.80 11.48
C VAL A 491 -3.99 1.63 11.77
N PHE A 492 -3.00 1.52 10.90
CA PHE A 492 -1.74 2.26 10.97
C PHE A 492 -1.76 3.45 10.01
N LEU A 493 -1.20 4.57 10.45
CA LEU A 493 -1.24 5.85 9.75
C LEU A 493 0.00 6.68 10.05
N GLY A 494 0.55 7.35 9.02
CA GLY A 494 1.64 8.31 9.17
C GLY A 494 1.16 9.76 9.25
N GLY A 495 1.91 10.58 9.99
CA GLY A 495 1.73 12.03 10.06
C GLY A 495 2.88 12.81 9.40
N SER A 496 2.59 14.03 8.95
CA SER A 496 3.59 14.96 8.42
C SER A 496 4.55 15.49 9.47
N ASP A 497 4.27 15.30 10.75
CA ASP A 497 5.19 15.55 11.85
C ASP A 497 6.26 14.46 11.99
N GLY A 498 6.08 13.32 11.32
CA GLY A 498 6.96 12.16 11.38
C GLY A 498 6.50 11.10 12.37
N LYS A 499 5.28 11.18 12.90
CA LYS A 499 4.75 10.15 13.80
C LYS A 499 4.06 9.02 13.03
N LEU A 500 4.31 7.79 13.47
CA LEU A 500 3.54 6.61 13.08
C LEU A 500 2.53 6.31 14.18
N HIS A 501 1.25 6.27 13.83
CA HIS A 501 0.14 6.00 14.73
C HIS A 501 -0.44 4.61 14.47
N ALA A 502 -0.97 4.00 15.53
CA ALA A 502 -1.86 2.84 15.47
C ALA A 502 -3.17 3.18 16.20
N LEU A 503 -4.29 3.09 15.50
CA LEU A 503 -5.62 3.35 16.05
C LEU A 503 -6.45 2.07 16.06
N ALA A 504 -7.34 1.94 17.05
CA ALA A 504 -8.29 0.84 17.11
C ALA A 504 -9.33 0.98 15.99
N ILE A 505 -9.59 -0.10 15.25
CA ILE A 505 -10.57 -0.06 14.15
C ILE A 505 -12.02 0.11 14.63
N LEU A 506 -12.29 -0.19 15.91
CA LEU A 506 -13.63 -0.18 16.47
C LEU A 506 -14.18 1.25 16.58
N ASP A 507 -13.42 2.13 17.22
CA ASP A 507 -13.83 3.48 17.64
C ASP A 507 -12.78 4.56 17.33
N GLY A 508 -11.63 4.18 16.77
CA GLY A 508 -10.56 5.08 16.38
C GLY A 508 -9.63 5.51 17.50
N HIS A 509 -9.74 5.03 18.74
CA HIS A 509 -8.85 5.49 19.82
C HIS A 509 -7.39 5.07 19.58
N GLN A 510 -6.44 5.88 20.05
CA GLN A 510 -5.01 5.63 19.85
C GLN A 510 -4.52 4.47 20.72
N LEU A 511 -3.92 3.47 20.08
CA LEU A 511 -3.35 2.28 20.71
C LEU A 511 -1.84 2.39 20.92
N TRP A 512 -1.15 3.05 19.98
CA TRP A 512 0.30 3.18 19.99
C TRP A 512 0.73 4.35 19.09
N GLU A 513 1.88 4.95 19.40
CA GLU A 513 2.56 5.90 18.54
C GLU A 513 4.08 5.73 18.64
N PHE A 514 4.78 6.18 17.60
CA PHE A 514 6.23 6.30 17.60
C PHE A 514 6.67 7.51 16.80
N ASP A 515 7.55 8.31 17.37
CA ASP A 515 8.15 9.47 16.71
C ASP A 515 9.32 9.00 15.82
N THR A 516 9.19 9.17 14.51
CA THR A 516 10.26 8.82 13.58
C THR A 516 11.18 9.99 13.22
N ASP A 517 10.86 11.24 13.58
CA ASP A 517 11.68 12.42 13.26
C ASP A 517 12.91 12.55 14.18
N GLN A 518 13.73 11.50 14.18
CA GLN A 518 14.95 11.37 14.96
C GLN A 518 16.03 10.62 14.16
N GLU A 519 17.26 10.63 14.69
CA GLU A 519 18.39 9.88 14.13
C GLU A 519 18.28 8.39 14.47
N PHE A 520 18.69 7.53 13.54
CA PHE A 520 18.68 6.08 13.71
C PHE A 520 20.05 5.46 13.49
N THR A 521 20.40 4.50 14.35
CA THR A 521 21.48 3.55 14.04
C THR A 521 20.97 2.55 13.03
N THR A 522 21.60 2.50 11.85
CA THR A 522 21.14 1.66 10.74
C THR A 522 21.99 0.41 10.57
N VAL A 523 21.37 -0.65 10.07
CA VAL A 523 22.02 -1.95 9.81
C VAL A 523 23.11 -1.85 8.74
N ASN A 524 22.98 -0.90 7.82
CA ASN A 524 23.96 -0.63 6.76
C ASN A 524 24.94 0.49 7.10
N LYS A 525 24.92 1.03 8.34
CA LYS A 525 25.82 2.09 8.83
C LYS A 525 25.72 3.41 8.07
N VAL A 526 24.67 3.61 7.28
CA VAL A 526 24.37 4.88 6.62
C VAL A 526 23.72 5.79 7.65
N PRO A 527 24.22 7.02 7.88
CA PRO A 527 23.54 8.01 8.70
C PRO A 527 22.12 8.21 8.19
N ALA A 528 21.13 8.06 9.07
CA ALA A 528 19.76 8.12 8.67
C ALA A 528 18.91 8.81 9.72
N LYS A 529 18.08 9.74 9.22
CA LYS A 529 17.11 10.47 10.00
C LYS A 529 15.73 10.24 9.40
N GLY A 530 14.74 10.01 10.25
CA GLY A 530 13.36 10.05 9.78
C GLY A 530 12.84 11.48 9.63
N GLY A 531 11.65 11.58 9.04
CA GLY A 531 10.96 12.81 8.74
C GLY A 531 9.48 12.54 8.49
N SER A 532 8.84 13.33 7.65
CA SER A 532 7.39 13.21 7.40
C SER A 532 6.99 11.88 6.79
N ILE A 533 5.84 11.35 7.20
CA ILE A 533 5.18 10.19 6.60
C ILE A 533 3.87 10.69 5.98
N SER A 534 3.95 11.24 4.75
CA SER A 534 2.85 12.00 4.14
C SER A 534 2.44 11.53 2.74
N ALA A 535 2.94 10.38 2.27
CA ALA A 535 2.53 9.80 0.99
C ALA A 535 2.43 8.27 1.07
N ALA A 536 3.59 7.60 1.16
CA ALA A 536 3.65 6.15 1.35
C ALA A 536 3.12 5.76 2.73
N GLY A 537 2.27 4.74 2.74
CA GLY A 537 1.74 4.16 3.96
C GLY A 537 2.69 3.14 4.61
N PRO A 538 2.49 2.86 5.91
CA PRO A 538 3.10 1.68 6.54
C PRO A 538 2.61 0.39 5.86
N VAL A 539 3.38 -0.68 5.95
CA VAL A 539 3.05 -2.00 5.39
C VAL A 539 3.19 -3.04 6.48
N VAL A 540 2.15 -3.86 6.67
CA VAL A 540 2.14 -4.91 7.69
C VAL A 540 2.29 -6.27 7.02
N ALA A 541 3.33 -7.02 7.39
CA ALA A 541 3.58 -8.35 6.85
C ALA A 541 4.43 -9.19 7.81
N GLY A 542 4.12 -10.48 7.93
CA GLY A 542 4.92 -11.42 8.73
C GLY A 542 5.09 -11.03 10.20
N GLY A 543 4.08 -10.39 10.80
CA GLY A 543 4.13 -9.89 12.18
C GLY A 543 4.93 -8.60 12.38
N MET A 544 5.37 -7.96 11.29
CA MET A 544 6.17 -6.75 11.29
C MET A 544 5.42 -5.59 10.61
N VAL A 545 5.77 -4.36 10.98
CA VAL A 545 5.34 -3.12 10.33
C VAL A 545 6.56 -2.44 9.72
N PHE A 546 6.52 -2.17 8.42
CA PHE A 546 7.57 -1.48 7.67
C PHE A 546 7.08 -0.11 7.23
N VAL A 547 7.89 0.93 7.39
CA VAL A 547 7.53 2.29 6.98
C VAL A 547 8.74 3.09 6.54
N GLY A 548 8.62 3.75 5.37
CA GLY A 548 9.57 4.78 4.96
C GLY A 548 9.28 6.08 5.72
N SER A 549 10.29 6.68 6.31
CA SER A 549 10.18 7.94 7.05
C SER A 549 11.03 9.03 6.38
N GLY A 550 10.35 10.05 5.87
CA GLY A 550 10.94 11.13 5.10
C GLY A 550 10.14 11.48 3.85
N TYR A 551 9.60 12.69 3.80
CA TYR A 551 8.86 13.17 2.64
C TYR A 551 9.14 14.65 2.42
N TYR A 552 9.56 15.02 1.22
CA TYR A 552 9.97 16.39 0.91
C TYR A 552 9.47 16.80 -0.48
N VAL A 553 8.16 16.74 -0.68
CA VAL A 553 7.50 17.19 -1.93
C VAL A 553 6.50 18.32 -1.66
N THR A 554 5.90 18.35 -0.46
CA THR A 554 5.00 19.42 -0.03
C THR A 554 5.72 20.36 0.96
N SER A 555 5.36 21.65 0.94
CA SER A 555 6.06 22.73 1.68
C SER A 555 6.06 22.58 3.20
N SER A 556 5.20 21.73 3.77
CA SER A 556 5.08 21.47 5.21
C SER A 556 5.75 20.17 5.66
N SER A 557 6.52 19.51 4.79
CA SER A 557 7.08 18.19 5.08
C SER A 557 8.59 18.23 5.33
N LYS A 558 9.05 17.31 6.19
CA LYS A 558 10.42 17.14 6.64
C LYS A 558 11.10 16.03 5.83
N PRO A 559 12.30 16.29 5.28
CA PRO A 559 13.08 15.27 4.60
C PRO A 559 13.48 14.16 5.57
N GLY A 560 13.79 13.00 5.01
CA GLY A 560 14.23 11.83 5.75
C GLY A 560 14.57 10.70 4.79
N ASN A 561 15.44 9.81 5.23
CA ASN A 561 16.08 8.84 4.35
C ASN A 561 16.11 7.44 4.97
N VAL A 562 15.13 7.09 5.80
CA VAL A 562 15.16 5.83 6.57
C VAL A 562 13.96 4.94 6.29
N LEU A 563 14.21 3.65 6.15
CA LEU A 563 13.21 2.59 6.26
C LEU A 563 13.28 1.99 7.67
N LEU A 564 12.14 1.92 8.34
CA LEU A 564 12.03 1.40 9.69
C LEU A 564 11.21 0.11 9.69
N ALA A 565 11.60 -0.84 10.53
CA ALA A 565 10.86 -2.08 10.76
C ALA A 565 10.56 -2.25 12.24
N PHE A 566 9.29 -2.43 12.57
CA PHE A 566 8.78 -2.64 13.91
C PHE A 566 8.20 -4.04 14.05
N GLY A 567 8.35 -4.64 15.23
CA GLY A 567 7.80 -5.95 15.53
C GLY A 567 7.38 -6.07 16.99
N VAL A 568 6.57 -7.09 17.25
CA VAL A 568 6.18 -7.52 18.60
C VAL A 568 7.40 -8.03 19.36
N GLU A 569 7.46 -7.83 20.68
CA GLU A 569 8.40 -8.50 21.58
C GLU A 569 8.01 -9.94 21.89
#